data_AF-A0A517T8Y5-F1
#
_entry.id   AF-A0A517T8Y5-F1
#
_cell.length_a   1.000
_cell.length_b   1.000
_cell.length_c   1.000
_cell.angle_alpha   90.00
_cell.angle_beta   90.00
_cell.angle_gamma   90.00
#
_symmetry.space_group_name_H-M   'P 1'
#
loop_
_entity.id
_entity.type
_entity.pdbx_description
1 polymer ?
#
loop_
_entity_poly.entity_id
_entity_poly.type
_entity_poly.pdbx_seq_one_letter_code
_entity_poly.pdbx_strand_id
1 'polypeptide(L)'
;MSAESHAEHNPISHVMSIPMLLGVFFALVALTILTVYIGTQYSLGMFEIYVSLGIATVKAILVATFFMHLKYDKPLNGLMFGFSLIFVALFLGLVMIDSAAYQPEIEQADQAAGR
;
A
#
# COMPACT_ATOMS: atom_id res chain seq x y z
N MET A 1 -28.77 -43.19 30.72
CA MET A 1 -28.55 -42.00 31.57
C MET A 1 -27.07 -42.00 31.90
N SER A 2 -26.23 -41.06 31.49
CA SER A 2 -26.49 -39.70 31.02
C SER A 2 -25.40 -39.31 30.01
N ALA A 3 -25.80 -38.49 29.04
CA ALA A 3 -24.90 -37.86 28.09
C ALA A 3 -24.02 -36.84 28.82
N GLU A 4 -22.70 -36.98 28.75
CA GLU A 4 -21.80 -35.86 29.03
C GLU A 4 -21.68 -35.02 27.76
N SER A 5 -22.29 -33.84 27.86
CA SER A 5 -22.34 -32.80 26.85
C SER A 5 -20.94 -32.25 26.56
N HIS A 6 -20.53 -32.33 25.30
CA HIS A 6 -19.46 -31.50 24.73
C HIS A 6 -19.83 -30.02 24.91
N ALA A 7 -19.26 -29.37 25.92
CA ALA A 7 -19.27 -27.92 26.05
C ALA A 7 -17.97 -27.36 25.47
N GLU A 8 -17.85 -27.39 24.14
CA GLU A 8 -16.92 -26.51 23.42
C GLU A 8 -17.46 -25.08 23.53
N HIS A 9 -16.92 -24.31 24.47
CA HIS A 9 -17.08 -22.86 24.48
C HIS A 9 -15.80 -22.24 23.94
N ASN A 10 -15.67 -22.16 22.61
CA ASN A 10 -14.65 -21.34 21.95
C ASN A 10 -15.06 -19.86 22.12
N PRO A 11 -14.42 -19.07 23.01
CA PRO A 11 -14.79 -17.69 23.18
C PRO A 11 -14.20 -16.89 22.02
N ILE A 12 -15.08 -16.61 21.07
CA ILE A 12 -15.14 -15.36 20.29
C ILE A 12 -13.79 -14.90 19.72
N SER A 13 -13.58 -15.28 18.46
CA SER A 13 -12.74 -14.61 17.49
C SER A 13 -12.59 -13.11 17.76
N HIS A 14 -11.38 -12.65 18.06
CA HIS A 14 -11.04 -11.23 18.22
C HIS A 14 -11.02 -10.54 16.85
N VAL A 15 -12.18 -10.53 16.17
CA VAL A 15 -12.41 -9.73 14.97
C VAL A 15 -12.44 -8.28 15.42
N MET A 16 -11.57 -7.45 14.84
CA MET A 16 -11.48 -6.02 15.14
C MET A 16 -12.87 -5.36 15.16
N SER A 17 -13.06 -4.39 16.05
CA SER A 17 -14.35 -3.73 16.18
C SER A 17 -14.74 -3.05 14.87
N ILE A 18 -15.88 -3.45 14.30
CA ILE A 18 -16.51 -2.83 13.12
C ILE A 18 -16.51 -1.29 13.16
N PRO A 19 -16.77 -0.60 14.30
CA PRO A 19 -16.69 0.87 14.33
C PRO A 19 -15.29 1.41 14.05
N MET A 20 -14.21 0.72 14.45
CA MET A 20 -12.84 1.14 14.15
C MET A 20 -12.54 1.02 12.66
N LEU A 21 -12.96 -0.08 12.03
CA LEU A 21 -12.86 -0.29 10.59
C LEU A 21 -13.56 0.80 9.80
N LEU A 22 -14.80 1.13 10.18
CA LEU A 22 -15.58 2.19 9.52
C LEU A 22 -14.91 3.56 9.71
N GLY A 23 -14.37 3.87 10.89
CA GLY A 23 -13.64 5.12 11.12
C GLY A 23 -12.43 5.28 10.20
N VAL A 24 -11.61 4.22 10.05
CA VAL A 24 -10.45 4.24 9.14
C VAL A 24 -10.90 4.29 7.68
N PHE A 25 -11.97 3.59 7.31
CA PHE A 25 -12.55 3.66 5.97
C PHE A 25 -12.92 5.10 5.58
N PHE A 26 -13.65 5.83 6.44
CA PHE A 26 -13.98 7.23 6.16
C PHE A 26 -12.72 8.12 6.08
N ALA A 27 -11.70 7.87 6.90
CA ALA A 27 -10.43 8.57 6.80
C ALA A 27 -9.73 8.34 5.45
N LEU A 28 -9.74 7.10 4.94
CA LEU A 28 -9.18 6.75 3.63
C LEU A 28 -9.95 7.40 2.48
N VAL A 29 -11.29 7.45 2.57
CA VAL A 29 -12.14 8.14 1.60
C VAL A 29 -11.83 9.64 1.61
N ALA A 30 -11.74 10.27 2.79
CA ALA A 30 -11.39 11.68 2.91
C ALA A 30 -10.01 11.99 2.31
N LEU A 31 -9.00 11.16 2.60
CA LEU A 31 -7.67 11.29 1.99
C LEU A 31 -7.72 11.11 0.46
N THR A 32 -8.66 10.33 -0.06
CA THR A 32 -8.82 10.11 -1.51
C THR A 32 -9.45 11.29 -2.21
N ILE A 33 -10.51 11.84 -1.63
CA ILE A 33 -11.09 13.10 -2.09
C ILE A 33 -10.02 14.19 -2.06
N LEU A 34 -9.22 14.26 -0.99
CA LEU A 34 -8.13 15.22 -0.87
C LEU A 34 -7.07 15.06 -1.98
N THR A 35 -6.65 13.83 -2.29
CA THR A 35 -5.69 13.58 -3.40
C THR A 35 -6.25 14.07 -4.73
N VAL A 36 -7.50 13.73 -5.06
CA VAL A 36 -8.14 14.14 -6.31
C VAL A 36 -8.31 15.66 -6.36
N TYR A 37 -8.73 16.27 -5.25
CA TYR A 37 -8.89 17.72 -5.16
C TYR A 37 -7.56 18.44 -5.38
N ILE A 38 -6.47 17.99 -4.75
CA ILE A 38 -5.14 18.56 -4.95
C ILE A 38 -4.67 18.38 -6.40
N GLY A 39 -4.76 17.16 -6.94
CA GLY A 39 -4.29 16.87 -8.31
C GLY A 39 -5.13 17.52 -9.43
N THR A 40 -6.40 17.86 -9.17
CA THR A 40 -7.27 18.48 -10.19
C THR A 40 -7.36 20.00 -10.07
N GLN A 41 -7.32 20.55 -8.87
CA GLN A 41 -7.55 21.99 -8.64
C GLN A 41 -6.25 22.77 -8.45
N TYR A 42 -5.15 22.11 -8.08
CA TYR A 42 -3.87 22.77 -7.81
C TYR A 42 -2.79 22.28 -8.76
N SER A 43 -2.49 23.06 -9.80
CA SER A 43 -1.32 22.86 -10.65
C SER A 43 -0.06 23.31 -9.90
N LEU A 44 0.49 22.43 -9.06
CA LEU A 44 1.71 22.67 -8.28
C LEU A 44 3.00 22.36 -9.08
N GLY A 45 2.89 22.03 -10.37
CA GLY A 45 4.02 21.67 -11.22
C GLY A 45 4.75 20.43 -10.68
N MET A 46 6.09 20.49 -10.56
CA MET A 46 6.87 19.36 -10.04
C MET A 46 6.51 18.95 -8.60
N PHE A 47 5.96 19.86 -7.79
CA PHE A 47 5.56 19.54 -6.41
C PHE A 47 4.31 18.65 -6.33
N GLU A 48 3.51 18.60 -7.39
CA GLU A 48 2.29 17.79 -7.44
C GLU A 48 2.56 16.29 -7.22
N ILE A 49 3.63 15.77 -7.85
CA ILE A 49 4.02 14.37 -7.72
C ILE A 49 4.43 14.06 -6.28
N TYR A 50 5.25 14.91 -5.66
CA TYR A 50 5.72 14.71 -4.29
C TYR A 50 4.57 14.76 -3.28
N VAL A 51 3.63 15.71 -3.44
CA VAL A 51 2.46 15.82 -2.56
C VAL A 51 1.54 14.62 -2.73
N SER A 52 1.25 14.23 -3.97
CA SER A 52 0.39 13.07 -4.27
C SER A 52 0.97 11.77 -3.74
N LEU A 53 2.29 11.57 -3.90
CA LEU A 53 3.01 10.40 -3.38
C LEU A 53 3.05 10.40 -1.84
N GLY A 54 3.20 11.58 -1.22
CA GLY A 54 3.12 11.74 0.24
C GLY A 54 1.77 11.30 0.79
N ILE A 55 0.67 11.77 0.17
CA ILE A 55 -0.69 11.38 0.58
C ILE A 55 -0.92 9.88 0.33
N ALA A 56 -0.43 9.34 -0.78
CA ALA A 56 -0.51 7.90 -1.07
C ALA A 56 0.21 7.07 0.00
N THR A 57 1.39 7.51 0.46
CA THR A 57 2.14 6.86 1.54
C THR A 57 1.34 6.85 2.85
N VAL A 58 0.71 7.98 3.22
CA VAL A 58 -0.13 8.05 4.42
C VAL A 58 -1.29 7.06 4.33
N LYS A 59 -1.98 6.96 3.19
CA LYS A 59 -3.04 5.97 2.99
C LYS A 59 -2.52 4.53 3.14
N ALA A 60 -1.37 4.22 2.53
CA ALA A 60 -0.77 2.91 2.62
C ALA A 60 -0.45 2.52 4.08
N ILE A 61 0.06 3.46 4.89
CA ILE A 61 0.32 3.24 6.32
C ILE A 61 -0.97 2.96 7.08
N LEU A 62 -2.05 3.71 6.82
CA LEU A 62 -3.36 3.47 7.44
C LEU A 62 -3.89 2.08 7.09
N VAL A 63 -3.82 1.69 5.81
CA VAL A 63 -4.25 0.36 5.36
C VAL A 63 -3.40 -0.74 6.02
N ALA A 64 -2.08 -0.62 6.00
CA ALA A 64 -1.19 -1.61 6.59
C ALA A 64 -1.43 -1.76 8.11
N THR A 65 -1.53 -0.65 8.83
CA THR A 65 -1.68 -0.67 10.29
C THR A 65 -3.01 -1.26 10.74
N PHE A 66 -4.11 -0.92 10.07
CA PHE A 66 -5.46 -1.26 10.51
C PHE A 66 -6.09 -2.43 9.74
N PHE A 67 -6.08 -2.41 8.40
CA PHE A 67 -6.73 -3.43 7.59
C PHE A 67 -5.87 -4.69 7.41
N MET A 68 -4.54 -4.55 7.37
CA MET A 68 -3.64 -5.72 7.38
C MET A 68 -3.33 -6.22 8.80
N HIS A 69 -4.00 -5.66 9.82
CA HIS A 69 -3.80 -5.99 11.23
C HIS A 69 -2.35 -5.89 11.75
N LEU A 70 -1.44 -5.23 11.02
CA LEU A 70 0.00 -5.23 11.33
C LEU A 70 0.31 -4.72 12.75
N LYS A 71 -0.53 -3.83 13.29
CA LYS A 71 -0.42 -3.30 14.66
C LYS A 71 -0.85 -4.29 15.75
N TYR A 72 -1.78 -5.19 15.42
CA TYR A 72 -2.42 -6.11 16.37
C TYR A 72 -1.90 -7.55 16.21
N ASP A 73 -1.26 -7.86 15.09
CA ASP A 73 -0.58 -9.12 14.79
C ASP A 73 0.82 -9.21 15.39
N LYS A 74 1.46 -10.38 15.21
CA LYS A 74 2.84 -10.61 15.65
C LYS A 74 3.79 -9.59 15.00
N PRO A 75 4.77 -9.05 15.75
CA PRO A 75 5.74 -8.08 15.22
C PRO A 75 6.57 -8.63 14.06
N LEU A 76 6.65 -9.96 13.92
CA LEU A 76 7.26 -10.64 12.78
C LEU A 76 6.60 -10.25 11.44
N ASN A 77 5.27 -10.12 11.39
CA ASN A 77 4.56 -9.71 10.16
C ASN A 77 4.96 -8.30 9.73
N GLY A 78 5.14 -7.38 10.68
CA GLY A 78 5.63 -6.03 10.42
C GLY A 78 7.05 -6.01 9.87
N LEU A 79 7.93 -6.84 10.43
CA LEU A 79 9.31 -6.99 9.94
C LEU A 79 9.35 -7.58 8.53
N MET A 80 8.56 -8.62 8.26
CA MET A 80 8.46 -9.24 6.92
C MET A 80 7.89 -8.26 5.89
N PHE A 81 6.88 -7.47 6.26
CA PHE A 81 6.34 -6.41 5.41
C PHE A 81 7.41 -5.36 5.09
N GLY A 82 8.15 -4.88 6.09
CA GLY A 82 9.27 -3.94 5.88
C GLY A 82 10.35 -4.51 4.97
N PHE A 83 10.73 -5.77 5.16
CA PHE A 83 11.69 -6.46 4.28
C PHE A 83 11.16 -6.57 2.85
N SER A 84 9.88 -6.87 2.68
CA SER A 84 9.25 -6.91 1.35
C SER A 84 9.31 -5.55 0.64
N LEU A 85 9.08 -4.44 1.35
CA LEU A 85 9.18 -3.10 0.78
C LEU A 85 10.60 -2.75 0.37
N ILE A 86 11.61 -3.17 1.14
CA ILE A 86 13.02 -3.01 0.76
C ILE A 86 13.32 -3.77 -0.53
N PHE A 87 12.86 -5.01 -0.66
CA PHE A 87 13.04 -5.80 -1.88
C PHE A 87 12.31 -5.20 -3.08
N VAL A 88 11.10 -4.69 -2.90
CA VAL A 88 10.37 -3.95 -3.94
C VAL A 88 11.17 -2.72 -4.36
N ALA A 89 11.65 -1.91 -3.43
CA ALA A 89 12.46 -0.73 -3.75
C ALA A 89 13.77 -1.10 -4.46
N LEU A 90 14.43 -2.18 -4.04
CA LEU A 90 15.64 -2.71 -4.67
C LEU A 90 15.35 -3.11 -6.11
N PHE A 91 14.34 -3.94 -6.36
CA PHE A 91 13.99 -4.40 -7.70
C PHE A 91 13.52 -3.25 -8.60
N LEU A 92 12.72 -2.32 -8.07
CA LEU A 92 12.28 -1.16 -8.84
C LEU A 92 13.46 -0.27 -9.22
N GLY A 93 14.42 -0.09 -8.30
CA GLY A 93 15.67 0.62 -8.58
C GLY A 93 16.51 -0.06 -9.65
N LEU A 94 16.67 -1.39 -9.58
CA LEU A 94 17.39 -2.15 -10.59
C LEU A 94 16.72 -2.06 -11.97
N VAL A 95 15.39 -2.22 -12.03
CA VAL A 95 14.61 -2.09 -13.27
C VAL A 95 14.73 -0.69 -13.87
N MET A 96 14.73 0.36 -13.04
CA MET A 96 14.91 1.74 -13.50
C MET A 96 16.31 1.96 -14.08
N ILE A 97 17.35 1.44 -13.42
CA ILE A 97 18.74 1.53 -13.91
C ILE A 97 18.88 0.79 -15.24
N ASP A 98 18.35 -0.43 -15.31
CA ASP A 98 18.36 -1.27 -16.51
C ASP A 98 17.63 -0.58 -17.68
N SER A 99 16.41 -0.09 -17.43
CA SER A 99 15.62 0.65 -18.43
C SER A 99 16.37 1.88 -18.93
N ALA A 100 16.97 2.66 -18.03
CA ALA A 100 17.73 3.86 -18.40
C ALA A 100 19.00 3.53 -19.20
N ALA A 101 19.64 2.37 -18.94
CA ALA A 101 20.84 1.95 -19.64
C ALA A 101 20.55 1.51 -21.09
N TYR A 102 19.44 0.79 -21.32
CA TYR A 102 19.08 0.25 -22.63
C TYR A 102 18.22 1.19 -23.49
N GLN A 103 17.59 2.20 -22.89
CA GLN A 103 16.79 3.19 -23.60
C GLN A 103 17.46 3.82 -24.85
N PRO A 104 18.75 4.23 -24.84
CA PRO A 104 19.38 4.81 -26.03
C PRO A 104 19.56 3.81 -27.18
N GLU A 105 19.74 2.53 -26.89
CA GLU A 105 19.89 1.48 -27.91
C GLU A 105 18.54 1.18 -28.57
N ILE A 106 17.47 1.17 -27.77
CA ILE A 106 16.09 1.00 -28.26
C ILE A 106 15.70 2.18 -29.16
N GLU A 107 15.99 3.41 -28.75
CA GLU A 107 15.71 4.62 -29.55
C GLU A 107 16.48 4.63 -30.89
N GLN A 108 17.73 4.17 -30.90
CA GLN A 108 18.52 4.05 -32.13
C GLN A 108 17.98 2.96 -33.06
N ALA A 109 17.55 1.82 -32.51
CA ALA A 109 16.96 0.74 -33.28
C ALA A 109 15.61 1.14 -33.89
N ASP A 110 14.79 1.90 -33.16
CA ASP A 110 13.49 2.41 -33.62
C ASP A 110 13.66 3.42 -34.77
N GLN A 111 14.61 4.35 -34.62
CA GLN A 111 15.00 5.30 -35.68
C GLN A 111 15.54 4.59 -36.93
N ALA A 112 16.35 3.55 -36.77
CA ALA A 112 16.85 2.74 -37.89
C ALA A 112 15.76 1.91 -38.57
N ALA A 113 14.71 1.54 -37.84
CA ALA A 113 13.53 0.86 -38.35
C ALA A 113 12.51 1.81 -39.02
N GLY A 114 12.74 3.13 -38.95
CA GLY A 114 11.88 4.15 -39.57
C GLY A 114 10.50 4.27 -38.92
N ARG A 115 10.39 3.93 -37.64
CA ARG A 115 9.18 4.14 -36.82
C ARG A 115 9.26 5.42 -36.00
#